data_AF-A0A3M1JGP6-F1
#
_entry.id   AF-A0A3M1JGP6-F1
#
_cell.length_a   1.000
_cell.length_b   1.000
_cell.length_c   1.000
_cell.angle_alpha   90.00
_cell.angle_beta   90.00
_cell.angle_gamma   90.00
#
_symmetry.space_group_name_H-M   'P 1'
#
loop_
_entity.id
_entity.type
_entity.pdbx_description
1 polymer ?
#
loop_
_entity_poly.entity_id
_entity_poly.type
_entity_poly.pdbx_seq_one_letter_code
_entity_poly.pdbx_strand_id
1 'polypeptide(L)'
;NRVTLWFEQDLYDQLQLIQLLSWFAENPRTEGNLELIQADDFLGHQTVESILEFEERREPVTARQIAVASKAWAAFRQPTPVAWEKLLEEDLSPLPYLRQAVLRLLEELPGHRDGVSRTEHAILIAVNEGIRTPRHIFPAVQQQEEAAFMGDWSFFALLDALTWGDEPLLAGLAHRFSPELDARGVQDYLESELHLTAFGFAVLGGAADYASEAQYDRWMGGTHLTNSALWRWDRDNGMLIAPA
;
A
#
# COMPACT_ATOMS: atom_id res chain seq x y z
N ASN A 1 -9.43 -27.35 18.10
CA ASN A 1 -8.76 -26.85 16.88
C ASN A 1 -8.14 -25.49 17.16
N ARG A 2 -6.81 -25.43 17.18
CA ARG A 2 -6.01 -24.21 17.36
C ARG A 2 -5.78 -23.52 16.01
N VAL A 3 -5.71 -22.20 16.00
CA VAL A 3 -5.35 -21.38 14.83
C VAL A 3 -4.22 -20.45 15.24
N THR A 4 -3.14 -20.44 14.46
CA THR A 4 -2.01 -19.53 14.65
C THR A 4 -1.94 -18.62 13.43
N LEU A 5 -2.06 -17.32 13.65
CA LEU A 5 -1.96 -16.29 12.63
C LEU A 5 -0.49 -15.86 12.51
N TRP A 6 0.05 -15.86 11.30
CA TRP A 6 1.37 -15.36 10.98
C TRP A 6 1.20 -14.13 10.09
N PHE A 7 1.71 -12.98 10.54
CA PHE A 7 1.60 -11.72 9.83
C PHE A 7 2.88 -10.91 9.93
N GLU A 8 3.23 -10.23 8.86
CA GLU A 8 4.38 -9.35 8.75
C GLU A 8 4.02 -7.89 9.13
N GLN A 9 5.03 -7.04 9.24
CA GLN A 9 4.87 -5.65 9.67
C GLN A 9 4.35 -4.71 8.58
N ASP A 10 4.28 -5.17 7.33
CA ASP A 10 3.94 -4.34 6.18
C ASP A 10 2.43 -3.99 6.13
N LEU A 11 2.10 -2.99 5.30
CA LEU A 11 0.74 -2.49 5.16
C LEU A 11 -0.28 -3.59 4.78
N TYR A 12 0.07 -4.46 3.85
CA TYR A 12 -0.86 -5.45 3.32
C TYR A 12 -1.19 -6.50 4.38
N ASP A 13 -0.17 -7.00 5.08
CA ASP A 13 -0.33 -7.96 6.18
C ASP A 13 -1.08 -7.35 7.37
N GLN A 14 -0.80 -6.10 7.74
CA GLN A 14 -1.54 -5.43 8.80
C GLN A 14 -3.03 -5.22 8.46
N LEU A 15 -3.37 -4.94 7.20
CA LEU A 15 -4.77 -4.86 6.76
C LEU A 15 -5.49 -6.23 6.83
N GLN A 16 -4.82 -7.31 6.46
CA GLN A 16 -5.37 -8.66 6.58
C GLN A 16 -5.51 -9.09 8.05
N LEU A 17 -4.53 -8.75 8.89
CA LEU A 17 -4.57 -9.05 10.32
C LEU A 17 -5.78 -8.38 10.99
N ILE A 18 -6.00 -7.08 10.78
CA ILE A 18 -7.16 -6.39 11.39
C ILE A 18 -8.49 -6.95 10.87
N GLN A 19 -8.56 -7.35 9.60
CA GLN A 19 -9.75 -7.99 9.03
C GLN A 19 -10.05 -9.31 9.74
N LEU A 20 -9.05 -10.18 9.88
CA LEU A 20 -9.22 -11.49 10.52
C LEU A 20 -9.54 -11.36 12.01
N LEU A 21 -8.83 -10.49 12.73
CA LEU A 21 -9.10 -10.26 14.15
C LEU A 21 -10.50 -9.66 14.37
N SER A 22 -10.95 -8.76 13.49
CA SER A 22 -12.33 -8.28 13.51
C SER A 22 -13.34 -9.39 13.24
N TRP A 23 -13.04 -10.34 12.35
CA TRP A 23 -13.90 -11.51 12.11
C TRP A 23 -13.94 -12.45 13.31
N PHE A 24 -12.81 -12.67 13.99
CA PHE A 24 -12.74 -13.48 15.21
C PHE A 24 -13.44 -12.83 16.41
N ALA A 25 -13.65 -11.50 16.40
CA ALA A 25 -14.51 -10.84 17.37
C ALA A 25 -15.97 -11.35 17.29
N GLU A 26 -16.45 -11.58 16.08
CA GLU A 26 -17.80 -12.09 15.79
C GLU A 26 -17.87 -13.63 15.83
N ASN A 27 -16.72 -14.29 15.70
CA ASN A 27 -16.57 -15.75 15.63
C ASN A 27 -15.55 -16.23 16.68
N PRO A 28 -15.84 -16.04 17.99
CA PRO A 28 -14.86 -16.29 19.04
C PRO A 28 -14.47 -17.77 19.08
N ARG A 29 -13.17 -18.01 19.28
CA ARG A 29 -12.64 -19.33 19.61
C ARG A 29 -12.59 -19.51 21.12
N THR A 30 -12.45 -20.76 21.57
CA THR A 30 -12.08 -21.02 22.97
C THR A 30 -10.82 -20.25 23.32
N GLU A 31 -10.76 -19.72 24.54
CA GLU A 31 -9.58 -19.02 25.05
C GLU A 31 -8.29 -19.84 24.82
N GLY A 32 -7.24 -19.19 24.32
CA GLY A 32 -5.97 -19.82 23.98
C GLY A 32 -5.93 -20.58 22.64
N ASN A 33 -7.04 -20.72 21.91
CA ASN A 33 -7.07 -21.39 20.60
C ASN A 33 -6.88 -20.46 19.40
N LEU A 34 -6.60 -19.17 19.65
CA LEU A 34 -6.21 -18.18 18.65
C LEU A 34 -4.88 -17.55 19.11
N GLU A 35 -3.83 -17.78 18.34
CA GLU A 35 -2.47 -17.29 18.59
C GLU A 35 -2.03 -16.37 17.44
N LEU A 36 -1.12 -15.45 17.73
CA LEU A 36 -0.54 -14.52 16.77
C LEU A 36 0.98 -14.54 16.87
N ILE A 37 1.61 -14.56 15.70
CA ILE A 37 3.04 -14.28 15.50
C ILE A 37 3.09 -13.06 14.58
N GLN A 38 3.76 -12.02 15.04
CA GLN A 38 4.04 -10.85 14.21
C GLN A 38 5.53 -10.79 13.86
N ALA A 39 5.85 -10.83 12.57
CA ALA A 39 7.19 -10.70 12.05
C ALA A 39 7.53 -9.24 11.73
N ASP A 40 8.72 -8.83 12.16
CA ASP A 40 9.38 -7.55 11.87
C ASP A 40 10.20 -7.60 10.56
N ASP A 41 10.04 -8.64 9.75
CA ASP A 41 10.73 -8.81 8.48
C ASP A 41 9.93 -9.73 7.53
N PHE A 42 10.27 -9.68 6.24
CA PHE A 42 9.62 -10.46 5.19
C PHE A 42 9.90 -11.96 5.35
N LEU A 43 8.87 -12.77 5.59
CA LEU A 43 8.99 -14.20 5.91
C LEU A 43 9.52 -15.00 4.72
N GLY A 44 9.19 -14.60 3.49
CA GLY A 44 9.55 -15.34 2.28
C GLY A 44 11.06 -15.46 2.01
N HIS A 45 11.89 -14.62 2.63
CA HIS A 45 13.35 -14.66 2.52
C HIS A 45 14.06 -15.18 3.78
N GLN A 46 13.30 -15.57 4.82
CA GLN A 46 13.89 -15.99 6.09
C GLN A 46 14.51 -17.39 6.00
N THR A 47 15.53 -17.61 6.83
CA THR A 47 16.07 -18.97 7.03
C THR A 47 15.17 -19.77 7.96
N VAL A 48 15.36 -21.09 8.00
CA VAL A 48 14.62 -21.97 8.92
C VAL A 48 14.82 -21.53 10.37
N GLU A 49 16.04 -21.13 10.72
CA GLU A 49 16.39 -20.65 12.06
C GLU A 49 15.58 -19.39 12.44
N SER A 50 15.53 -18.39 11.57
CA SER A 50 14.76 -17.16 11.80
C SER A 50 13.25 -17.42 11.90
N ILE A 51 12.72 -18.36 11.11
CA ILE A 51 11.32 -18.78 11.22
C ILE A 51 11.02 -19.41 12.60
N LEU A 52 11.94 -20.22 13.13
CA LEU A 52 11.79 -20.79 14.47
C LEU A 52 11.86 -19.73 15.56
N GLU A 53 12.75 -18.74 15.43
CA GLU A 53 12.80 -17.58 16.34
C GLU A 53 11.48 -16.80 16.34
N PHE A 54 10.86 -16.62 15.18
CA PHE A 54 9.54 -16.01 15.07
C PHE A 54 8.45 -16.86 15.72
N GLU A 55 8.52 -18.19 15.60
CA GLU A 55 7.59 -19.10 16.27
C GLU A 55 7.67 -19.00 17.80
N GLU A 56 8.85 -18.74 18.37
CA GLU A 56 9.03 -18.55 19.82
C GLU A 56 8.30 -17.31 20.35
N ARG A 57 8.05 -16.30 19.50
CA ARG A 57 7.28 -15.08 19.83
C ARG A 57 5.77 -15.27 19.74
N ARG A 58 5.29 -16.50 19.55
CA ARG A 58 3.86 -16.80 19.46
C ARG A 58 3.15 -16.50 20.78
N GLU A 59 2.14 -15.64 20.71
CA GLU A 59 1.34 -15.28 21.88
C GLU A 59 -0.16 -15.51 21.65
N PRO A 60 -0.94 -15.83 22.69
CA PRO A 60 -2.38 -15.82 22.60
C PRO A 60 -2.90 -14.44 22.21
N VAL A 61 -3.85 -14.38 21.26
CA VAL A 61 -4.48 -13.12 20.89
C VAL A 61 -5.27 -12.56 22.08
N THR A 62 -5.00 -11.29 22.40
CA THR A 62 -5.62 -10.61 23.54
C THR A 62 -6.94 -9.93 23.15
N ALA A 63 -7.81 -9.71 24.14
CA ALA A 63 -9.03 -8.92 23.94
C ALA A 63 -8.74 -7.48 23.48
N ARG A 64 -7.59 -6.89 23.90
CA ARG A 64 -7.16 -5.55 23.45
C ARG A 64 -6.81 -5.54 21.97
N GLN A 65 -6.08 -6.56 21.48
CA GLN A 65 -5.78 -6.72 20.05
C GLN A 65 -7.06 -6.84 19.21
N ILE A 66 -8.02 -7.66 19.65
CA ILE A 66 -9.32 -7.79 18.98
C ILE A 66 -10.05 -6.45 18.94
N ALA A 67 -10.11 -5.73 20.06
CA ALA A 67 -10.80 -4.43 20.12
C ALA A 67 -10.18 -3.39 19.18
N VAL A 68 -8.84 -3.27 19.15
CA VAL A 68 -8.13 -2.35 18.24
C VAL A 68 -8.34 -2.76 16.79
N ALA A 69 -8.20 -4.05 16.46
CA ALA A 69 -8.45 -4.56 15.12
C ALA A 69 -9.88 -4.30 14.63
N SER A 70 -10.90 -4.57 15.45
CA SER A 70 -12.30 -4.30 15.10
C SER A 70 -12.55 -2.82 14.85
N LYS A 71 -11.96 -1.93 15.66
CA LYS A 71 -12.05 -0.47 15.45
C LYS A 71 -11.37 -0.06 14.13
N ALA A 72 -10.16 -0.54 13.89
CA ALA A 72 -9.40 -0.23 12.67
C ALA A 72 -10.10 -0.76 11.41
N TRP A 73 -10.62 -1.99 11.44
CA TRP A 73 -11.37 -2.59 10.33
C TRP A 73 -12.70 -1.87 10.06
N ALA A 74 -13.38 -1.38 11.10
CA ALA A 74 -14.56 -0.54 10.94
C ALA A 74 -14.21 0.82 10.31
N ALA A 75 -13.06 1.40 10.66
CA ALA A 75 -12.56 2.65 10.09
C ALA A 75 -12.14 2.50 8.62
N PHE A 76 -11.40 1.44 8.27
CA PHE A 76 -10.96 1.16 6.90
C PHE A 76 -12.12 1.03 5.91
N ARG A 77 -13.27 0.51 6.38
CA ARG A 77 -14.49 0.33 5.58
C ARG A 77 -15.38 1.57 5.50
N GLN A 78 -15.01 2.69 6.12
CA GLN A 78 -15.79 3.92 6.02
C GLN A 78 -15.73 4.52 4.61
N PRO A 79 -16.78 5.25 4.19
CA PRO A 79 -16.82 5.91 2.88
C PRO A 79 -15.85 7.10 2.75
N THR A 80 -15.18 7.48 3.83
CA THR A 80 -14.17 8.54 3.87
C THR A 80 -12.99 8.11 4.72
N PRO A 81 -11.77 8.62 4.47
CA PRO A 81 -10.57 8.24 5.21
C PRO A 81 -10.48 8.88 6.60
N VAL A 82 -11.45 9.72 6.99
CA VAL A 82 -11.45 10.45 8.28
C VAL A 82 -11.37 9.52 9.47
N ALA A 83 -12.13 8.42 9.47
CA ALA A 83 -12.10 7.47 10.58
C ALA A 83 -10.76 6.71 10.64
N TRP A 84 -10.13 6.47 9.49
CA TRP A 84 -8.85 5.81 9.39
C TRP A 84 -7.73 6.73 9.89
N GLU A 85 -7.72 8.00 9.49
CA GLU A 85 -6.78 9.01 9.97
C GLU A 85 -6.88 9.22 11.49
N LYS A 86 -8.10 9.27 12.04
CA LYS A 86 -8.32 9.38 13.50
C LYS A 86 -7.74 8.22 14.32
N LEU A 87 -7.43 7.07 13.72
CA LEU A 87 -6.70 6.01 14.42
C LEU A 87 -5.32 6.49 14.90
N LEU A 88 -4.75 7.52 14.25
CA LEU A 88 -3.46 8.06 14.64
C LEU A 88 -3.47 8.76 16.02
N GLU A 89 -4.66 9.10 16.53
CA GLU A 89 -4.87 9.71 17.86
C GLU A 89 -5.10 8.64 18.96
N GLU A 90 -5.21 7.37 18.58
CA GLU A 90 -5.61 6.27 19.45
C GLU A 90 -4.42 5.45 19.94
N ASP A 91 -4.64 4.67 21.02
CA ASP A 91 -3.66 3.68 21.47
C ASP A 91 -3.69 2.42 20.57
N LEU A 92 -2.81 2.40 19.59
CA LEU A 92 -2.60 1.25 18.69
C LEU A 92 -1.52 0.28 19.19
N SER A 93 -0.93 0.50 20.38
CA SER A 93 0.15 -0.35 20.91
C SER A 93 -0.14 -1.85 21.03
N PRO A 94 -1.40 -2.33 21.15
CA PRO A 94 -1.69 -3.77 21.10
C PRO A 94 -1.33 -4.43 19.76
N LEU A 95 -1.29 -3.67 18.66
CA LEU A 95 -0.88 -4.12 17.33
C LEU A 95 0.29 -3.23 16.88
N PRO A 96 1.54 -3.57 17.24
CA PRO A 96 2.68 -2.64 17.19
C PRO A 96 2.96 -2.04 15.80
N TYR A 97 2.67 -2.78 14.72
CA TYR A 97 2.92 -2.33 13.35
C TYR A 97 1.73 -1.57 12.72
N LEU A 98 0.55 -1.60 13.35
CA LEU A 98 -0.66 -1.01 12.78
C LEU A 98 -0.55 0.50 12.58
N ARG A 99 0.14 1.21 13.49
CA ARG A 99 0.31 2.67 13.35
C ARG A 99 1.06 3.04 12.06
N GLN A 100 2.11 2.31 11.72
CA GLN A 100 2.88 2.56 10.50
C GLN A 100 2.07 2.19 9.26
N ALA A 101 1.32 1.09 9.31
CA ALA A 101 0.38 0.75 8.24
C ALA A 101 -0.70 1.84 8.03
N VAL A 102 -1.25 2.43 9.10
CA VAL A 102 -2.22 3.53 9.00
C VAL A 102 -1.61 4.73 8.26
N LEU A 103 -0.41 5.17 8.68
CA LEU A 103 0.30 6.28 8.03
C LEU A 103 0.60 5.97 6.57
N ARG A 104 1.16 4.78 6.29
CA ARG A 104 1.55 4.39 4.94
C ARG A 104 0.35 4.34 4.00
N LEU A 105 -0.82 3.88 4.45
CA LEU A 105 -2.03 3.90 3.63
C LEU A 105 -2.51 5.32 3.34
N LEU A 106 -2.41 6.24 4.30
CA LEU A 106 -2.77 7.65 4.08
C LEU A 106 -1.87 8.30 3.03
N GLU A 107 -0.61 7.89 2.96
CA GLU A 107 0.34 8.33 1.92
C GLU A 107 0.00 7.80 0.51
N GLU A 108 -0.87 6.79 0.39
CA GLU A 108 -1.42 6.36 -0.90
C GLU A 108 -2.61 7.21 -1.38
N LEU A 109 -3.12 8.13 -0.55
CA LEU A 109 -3.98 9.20 -1.05
C LEU A 109 -3.17 10.12 -1.97
N PRO A 110 -3.81 10.73 -2.99
CA PRO A 110 -3.17 11.72 -3.84
C PRO A 110 -2.55 12.84 -3.01
N GLY A 111 -1.31 13.22 -3.33
CA GLY A 111 -0.62 14.31 -2.68
C GLY A 111 -1.36 15.63 -2.90
N HIS A 112 -1.28 16.54 -1.92
CA HIS A 112 -1.97 17.82 -2.01
C HIS A 112 -1.45 18.78 -3.09
N ARG A 113 -0.21 18.57 -3.57
CA ARG A 113 0.44 19.45 -4.56
C ARG A 113 0.48 18.87 -5.96
N ASP A 114 0.83 17.60 -6.04
CA ASP A 114 1.13 16.88 -7.28
C ASP A 114 -0.02 15.96 -7.71
N GLY A 115 -0.92 15.63 -6.78
CA GLY A 115 -2.06 14.78 -7.04
C GLY A 115 -1.70 13.35 -7.37
N VAL A 116 -0.54 12.83 -6.98
CA VAL A 116 -0.15 11.40 -7.14
C VAL A 116 0.09 10.76 -5.77
N SER A 117 0.02 9.44 -5.65
CA SER A 117 0.31 8.68 -4.41
C SER A 117 1.80 8.65 -4.07
N ARG A 118 2.19 8.23 -2.84
CA ARG A 118 3.61 8.09 -2.47
C ARG A 118 4.32 7.10 -3.40
N THR A 119 3.72 5.95 -3.67
CA THR A 119 4.31 4.97 -4.61
C THR A 119 4.43 5.54 -6.03
N GLU A 120 3.40 6.22 -6.53
CA GLU A 120 3.46 6.85 -7.85
C GLU A 120 4.58 7.88 -7.94
N HIS A 121 4.69 8.75 -6.94
CA HIS A 121 5.75 9.75 -6.87
C HIS A 121 7.15 9.11 -6.84
N ALA A 122 7.34 8.03 -6.07
CA ALA A 122 8.59 7.29 -6.03
C ALA A 122 8.96 6.66 -7.39
N ILE A 123 7.97 6.16 -8.14
CA ILE A 123 8.17 5.67 -9.51
C ILE A 123 8.65 6.80 -10.43
N LEU A 124 8.01 7.98 -10.38
CA LEU A 124 8.38 9.13 -11.21
C LEU A 124 9.82 9.59 -10.91
N ILE A 125 10.21 9.63 -9.63
CA ILE A 125 11.59 9.92 -9.21
C ILE A 125 12.56 8.88 -9.80
N ALA A 126 12.29 7.59 -9.61
CA ALA A 126 13.19 6.53 -10.07
C ALA A 126 13.44 6.61 -11.60
N VAL A 127 12.38 6.86 -12.38
CA VAL A 127 12.49 7.03 -13.84
C VAL A 127 13.28 8.30 -14.19
N ASN A 128 13.02 9.41 -13.50
CA ASN A 128 13.76 10.67 -13.69
C ASN A 128 15.26 10.52 -13.40
N GLU A 129 15.61 9.73 -12.38
CA GLU A 129 16.99 9.45 -11.97
C GLU A 129 17.69 8.40 -12.85
N GLY A 130 16.99 7.81 -13.81
CA GLY A 130 17.55 6.92 -14.83
C GLY A 130 17.31 5.43 -14.60
N ILE A 131 16.52 5.04 -13.59
CA ILE A 131 16.04 3.68 -13.44
C ILE A 131 14.83 3.50 -14.37
N ARG A 132 15.06 2.99 -15.58
CA ARG A 132 14.09 3.10 -16.68
C ARG A 132 13.36 1.83 -17.07
N THR A 133 13.68 0.68 -16.50
CA THR A 133 12.96 -0.57 -16.87
C THR A 133 12.11 -1.09 -15.72
N PRO A 134 10.90 -1.63 -15.96
CA PRO A 134 10.04 -2.15 -14.89
C PRO A 134 10.76 -3.14 -13.97
N ARG A 135 11.66 -3.98 -14.54
CA ARG A 135 12.52 -4.91 -13.79
C ARG A 135 13.35 -4.24 -12.70
N HIS A 136 13.85 -3.04 -12.94
CA HIS A 136 14.70 -2.32 -11.98
C HIS A 136 13.91 -1.29 -11.16
N ILE A 137 12.85 -0.72 -11.72
CA ILE A 137 11.99 0.25 -11.02
C ILE A 137 11.31 -0.42 -9.82
N PHE A 138 10.74 -1.62 -9.99
CA PHE A 138 10.06 -2.33 -8.91
C PHE A 138 10.94 -2.52 -7.66
N PRO A 139 12.10 -3.21 -7.73
CA PRO A 139 12.94 -3.39 -6.55
C PRO A 139 13.49 -2.06 -6.01
N ALA A 140 13.78 -1.08 -6.87
CA ALA A 140 14.27 0.23 -6.42
C ALA A 140 13.23 1.02 -5.61
N VAL A 141 11.95 0.94 -5.97
CA VAL A 141 10.87 1.57 -5.19
C VAL A 141 10.60 0.78 -3.92
N GLN A 142 10.61 -0.55 -3.96
CA GLN A 142 10.45 -1.38 -2.75
C GLN A 142 11.53 -1.13 -1.69
N GLN A 143 12.77 -0.87 -2.11
CA GLN A 143 13.87 -0.55 -1.19
C GLN A 143 13.70 0.79 -0.44
N GLN A 144 12.76 1.64 -0.87
CA GLN A 144 12.43 2.90 -0.21
C GLN A 144 11.30 2.76 0.82
N GLU A 145 10.64 1.60 0.87
CA GLU A 145 9.58 1.33 1.84
C GLU A 145 10.20 0.95 3.19
N GLU A 146 9.64 1.49 4.28
CA GLU A 146 10.00 1.06 5.64
C GLU A 146 9.70 -0.43 5.85
N ALA A 147 8.62 -0.91 5.22
CA ALA A 147 8.26 -2.31 5.10
C ALA A 147 7.63 -2.54 3.72
N ALA A 148 8.30 -3.31 2.87
CA ALA A 148 7.84 -3.66 1.53
C ALA A 148 6.49 -4.40 1.60
N PHE A 149 5.44 -3.84 1.00
CA PHE A 149 4.07 -4.38 1.08
C PHE A 149 3.46 -4.73 -0.29
N MET A 150 3.93 -4.08 -1.36
CA MET A 150 3.29 -4.16 -2.67
C MET A 150 3.88 -5.31 -3.48
N GLY A 151 3.04 -6.22 -3.97
CA GLY A 151 3.45 -7.24 -4.93
C GLY A 151 3.79 -6.68 -6.31
N ASP A 152 4.46 -7.48 -7.14
CA ASP A 152 4.78 -7.13 -8.53
C ASP A 152 3.54 -6.83 -9.37
N TRP A 153 2.46 -7.59 -9.18
CA TRP A 153 1.23 -7.44 -9.97
C TRP A 153 0.55 -6.09 -9.76
N SER A 154 0.36 -5.68 -8.50
CA SER A 154 -0.24 -4.38 -8.18
C SER A 154 0.69 -3.23 -8.57
N PHE A 155 2.00 -3.42 -8.43
CA PHE A 155 2.99 -2.45 -8.87
C PHE A 155 2.98 -2.23 -10.40
N PHE A 156 2.95 -3.31 -11.17
CA PHE A 156 2.89 -3.22 -12.63
C PHE A 156 1.54 -2.69 -13.13
N ALA A 157 0.43 -2.97 -12.43
CA ALA A 157 -0.83 -2.31 -12.71
C ALA A 157 -0.76 -0.79 -12.50
N LEU A 158 -0.02 -0.33 -11.49
CA LEU A 158 0.23 1.09 -11.26
C LEU A 158 1.08 1.70 -12.39
N LEU A 159 2.14 1.00 -12.80
CA LEU A 159 3.02 1.42 -13.89
C LEU A 159 2.27 1.53 -15.23
N ASP A 160 1.38 0.57 -15.50
CA ASP A 160 0.46 0.59 -16.63
C ASP A 160 -0.48 1.79 -16.59
N ALA A 161 -1.04 2.10 -15.41
CA ALA A 161 -1.94 3.24 -15.23
C ALA A 161 -1.21 4.58 -15.43
N LEU A 162 0.03 4.71 -14.97
CA LEU A 162 0.87 5.88 -15.20
C LEU A 162 1.26 6.06 -16.68
N THR A 163 1.26 4.97 -17.46
CA THR A 163 1.69 4.97 -18.87
C THR A 163 0.55 5.10 -19.87
N TRP A 164 -0.64 4.63 -19.50
CA TRP A 164 -1.82 4.60 -20.38
C TRP A 164 -3.10 5.08 -19.70
N GLY A 165 -2.99 5.87 -18.64
CA GLY A 165 -4.12 6.66 -18.12
C GLY A 165 -4.55 7.74 -19.11
N ASP A 166 -5.62 8.46 -18.78
CA ASP A 166 -6.18 9.50 -19.67
C ASP A 166 -5.17 10.60 -20.00
N GLU A 167 -4.34 10.97 -19.02
CA GLU A 167 -3.20 11.87 -19.21
C GLU A 167 -1.92 11.20 -18.64
N PRO A 168 -1.15 10.47 -19.47
CA PRO A 168 -0.02 9.68 -19.00
C PRO A 168 1.13 10.50 -18.41
N LEU A 169 1.67 10.05 -17.28
CA LEU A 169 2.89 10.58 -16.66
C LEU A 169 4.15 9.90 -17.18
N LEU A 170 4.02 8.68 -17.68
CA LEU A 170 5.08 7.86 -18.23
C LEU A 170 4.77 7.46 -19.68
N ALA A 171 5.81 7.09 -20.42
CA ALA A 171 5.71 6.51 -21.75
C ALA A 171 6.81 5.46 -21.96
N GLY A 172 6.59 4.51 -22.87
CA GLY A 172 7.61 3.57 -23.33
C GLY A 172 7.36 2.08 -23.04
N LEU A 173 6.28 1.72 -22.34
CA LEU A 173 5.92 0.31 -22.14
C LEU A 173 5.51 -0.38 -23.46
N ALA A 174 5.99 -1.59 -23.68
CA ALA A 174 5.66 -2.41 -24.85
C ALA A 174 4.26 -3.05 -24.78
N HIS A 175 3.83 -3.45 -23.58
CA HIS A 175 2.60 -4.23 -23.35
C HIS A 175 1.95 -3.85 -22.03
N ARG A 176 0.63 -3.94 -21.91
CA ARG A 176 0.00 -3.96 -20.58
C ARG A 176 0.34 -5.27 -19.88
N PHE A 177 0.71 -5.19 -18.61
CA PHE A 177 0.98 -6.39 -17.83
C PHE A 177 -0.32 -7.18 -17.64
N SER A 178 -0.31 -8.45 -18.04
CA SER A 178 -1.49 -9.29 -18.07
C SER A 178 -1.11 -10.77 -17.92
N PRO A 179 -2.01 -11.60 -17.36
CA PRO A 179 -1.78 -13.04 -17.28
C PRO A 179 -1.81 -13.74 -18.65
N GLU A 180 -2.28 -13.06 -19.70
CA GLU A 180 -2.28 -13.56 -21.08
C GLU A 180 -0.95 -13.36 -21.81
N LEU A 181 -0.01 -12.60 -21.24
CA LEU A 181 1.32 -12.43 -21.84
C LEU A 181 2.09 -13.75 -21.80
N ASP A 182 2.67 -14.12 -22.95
CA ASP A 182 3.64 -15.21 -22.99
C ASP A 182 4.99 -14.78 -22.39
N ALA A 183 5.91 -15.73 -22.25
CA ALA A 183 7.22 -15.46 -21.65
C ALA A 183 8.01 -14.35 -22.39
N ARG A 184 7.80 -14.19 -23.71
CA ARG A 184 8.44 -13.13 -24.48
C ARG A 184 7.79 -11.79 -24.21
N GLY A 185 6.46 -11.71 -24.19
CA GLY A 185 5.72 -10.51 -23.85
C GLY A 185 6.05 -10.01 -22.44
N VAL A 186 6.22 -10.91 -21.47
CA VAL A 186 6.70 -10.54 -20.13
C VAL A 186 8.12 -9.99 -20.18
N GLN A 187 9.03 -10.60 -20.95
CA GLN A 187 10.39 -10.09 -21.09
C GLN A 187 10.41 -8.71 -21.77
N ASP A 188 9.65 -8.52 -22.85
CA ASP A 188 9.55 -7.25 -23.58
C ASP A 188 8.94 -6.15 -22.68
N TYR A 189 7.98 -6.51 -21.82
CA TYR A 189 7.46 -5.62 -20.78
C TYR A 189 8.56 -5.21 -19.79
N LEU A 190 9.23 -6.19 -19.18
CA LEU A 190 10.21 -5.95 -18.12
C LEU A 190 11.45 -5.17 -18.57
N GLU A 191 11.77 -5.21 -19.86
CA GLU A 191 12.88 -4.47 -20.49
C GLU A 191 12.44 -3.19 -21.21
N SER A 192 11.15 -2.82 -21.16
CA SER A 192 10.66 -1.58 -21.74
C SER A 192 11.36 -0.36 -21.13
N GLU A 193 11.89 0.53 -21.97
CA GLU A 193 12.55 1.76 -21.51
C GLU A 193 11.53 2.89 -21.29
N LEU A 194 11.21 3.10 -20.03
CA LEU A 194 10.33 4.16 -19.56
C LEU A 194 11.02 5.52 -19.52
N HIS A 195 10.24 6.56 -19.78
CA HIS A 195 10.60 7.95 -19.58
C HIS A 195 9.38 8.76 -19.15
N LEU A 196 9.62 9.89 -18.48
CA LEU A 196 8.57 10.85 -18.14
C LEU A 196 8.04 11.52 -19.41
N THR A 197 6.73 11.72 -19.46
CA THR A 197 6.10 12.62 -20.45
C THR A 197 6.35 14.08 -20.05
N ALA A 198 5.98 15.02 -20.92
CA ALA A 198 6.02 16.45 -20.55
C ALA A 198 5.16 16.74 -19.31
N PHE A 199 4.00 16.09 -19.21
CA PHE A 199 3.13 16.19 -18.05
C PHE A 199 3.73 15.50 -16.81
N GLY A 200 4.35 14.33 -16.98
CA GLY A 200 5.13 13.65 -15.92
C GLY A 200 6.19 14.54 -15.29
N PHE A 201 6.96 15.28 -16.11
CA PHE A 201 7.92 16.27 -15.60
C PHE A 201 7.26 17.43 -14.85
N ALA A 202 6.11 17.92 -15.33
CA ALA A 202 5.39 19.01 -14.67
C ALA A 202 4.81 18.59 -13.32
N VAL A 203 4.22 17.39 -13.23
CA VAL A 203 3.70 16.81 -11.98
C VAL A 203 4.82 16.56 -10.99
N LEU A 204 5.90 15.88 -11.41
CA LEU A 204 7.05 15.63 -10.53
C LEU A 204 7.72 16.93 -10.06
N GLY A 205 7.73 17.97 -10.90
CA GLY A 205 8.24 19.29 -10.54
C GLY A 205 7.29 20.14 -9.68
N GLY A 206 6.09 19.65 -9.36
CA GLY A 206 5.06 20.41 -8.63
C GLY A 206 4.48 21.60 -9.41
N ALA A 207 4.70 21.63 -10.73
CA ALA A 207 4.16 22.65 -11.63
C ALA A 207 2.75 22.30 -12.15
N ALA A 208 2.32 21.04 -11.98
CA ALA A 208 0.99 20.56 -12.32
C ALA A 208 0.47 19.59 -11.25
N ASP A 209 -0.86 19.47 -11.19
CA ASP A 209 -1.57 18.55 -10.31
C ASP A 209 -2.22 17.47 -11.18
N TYR A 210 -1.81 16.21 -11.02
CA TYR A 210 -2.29 15.09 -11.81
C TYR A 210 -3.82 15.00 -11.79
N ALA A 211 -4.45 15.22 -10.63
CA ALA A 211 -5.90 15.11 -10.50
C ALA A 211 -6.69 16.27 -11.12
N SER A 212 -6.02 17.30 -11.64
CA SER A 212 -6.66 18.41 -12.36
C SER A 212 -6.82 18.11 -13.86
N GLU A 213 -5.95 17.26 -14.42
CA GLU A 213 -5.93 16.92 -15.85
C GLU A 213 -6.38 15.47 -16.11
N ALA A 214 -6.16 14.57 -15.14
CA ALA A 214 -6.50 13.15 -15.26
C ALA A 214 -7.71 12.74 -14.40
N GLN A 215 -8.44 11.73 -14.87
CA GLN A 215 -9.54 11.17 -14.10
C GLN A 215 -9.02 10.32 -12.93
N TYR A 216 -9.51 10.62 -11.73
CA TYR A 216 -9.37 9.76 -10.56
C TYR A 216 -10.59 8.85 -10.44
N ASP A 217 -10.33 7.55 -10.32
CA ASP A 217 -11.33 6.52 -10.00
C ASP A 217 -10.63 5.34 -9.32
N ARG A 218 -10.53 5.38 -7.99
CA ARG A 218 -9.82 4.36 -7.20
C ARG A 218 -10.51 4.10 -5.87
N TRP A 219 -10.37 2.88 -5.38
CA TRP A 219 -10.84 2.50 -4.06
C TRP A 219 -9.69 2.39 -3.08
N MET A 220 -9.89 2.94 -1.88
CA MET A 220 -9.03 2.75 -0.72
C MET A 220 -9.90 2.27 0.44
N GLY A 221 -9.92 0.95 0.65
CA GLY A 221 -10.87 0.32 1.57
C GLY A 221 -12.31 0.66 1.18
N GLY A 222 -13.07 1.26 2.10
CA GLY A 222 -14.43 1.73 1.84
C GLY A 222 -14.53 3.10 1.16
N THR A 223 -13.42 3.81 0.97
CA THR A 223 -13.40 5.15 0.37
C THR A 223 -13.26 5.05 -1.15
N HIS A 224 -14.23 5.61 -1.87
CA HIS A 224 -14.16 5.77 -3.32
C HIS A 224 -13.63 7.17 -3.66
N LEU A 225 -12.41 7.22 -4.21
CA LEU A 225 -11.75 8.45 -4.62
C LEU A 225 -12.11 8.75 -6.07
N THR A 226 -12.72 9.92 -6.29
CA THR A 226 -13.00 10.49 -7.61
C THR A 226 -12.58 11.95 -7.62
N ASN A 227 -12.45 12.60 -8.79
CA ASN A 227 -12.09 14.03 -8.84
C ASN A 227 -13.06 14.93 -8.04
N SER A 228 -14.34 14.54 -7.91
CA SER A 228 -15.35 15.28 -7.13
C SER A 228 -15.38 14.95 -5.63
N ALA A 229 -14.72 13.87 -5.22
CA ALA A 229 -14.61 13.41 -3.83
C ALA A 229 -13.15 13.10 -3.47
N LEU A 230 -12.25 14.00 -3.89
CA LEU A 230 -10.82 13.76 -3.83
C LEU A 230 -10.22 14.15 -2.48
N TRP A 231 -10.18 13.17 -1.58
CA TRP A 231 -9.38 13.29 -0.36
C TRP A 231 -7.90 13.24 -0.70
N ARG A 232 -7.11 14.09 -0.05
CA ARG A 232 -5.67 14.21 -0.31
C ARG A 232 -4.86 14.11 0.97
N TRP A 233 -3.59 13.77 0.82
CA TRP A 233 -2.64 13.74 1.92
C TRP A 233 -1.57 14.81 1.78
N ASP A 234 -1.41 15.61 2.83
CA ASP A 234 -0.29 16.50 3.00
C ASP A 234 0.87 15.76 3.66
N ARG A 235 1.79 15.26 2.84
CA ARG A 235 2.98 14.54 3.29
C ARG A 235 3.91 15.40 4.15
N ASP A 236 3.95 16.72 3.91
CA ASP A 236 4.87 17.61 4.64
C ASP A 236 4.40 17.81 6.08
N ASN A 237 3.09 17.88 6.29
CA ASN A 237 2.48 18.15 7.59
C ASN A 237 1.85 16.90 8.25
N GLY A 238 1.74 15.78 7.53
CA GLY A 238 1.07 14.57 7.99
C GLY A 238 -0.43 14.80 8.22
N MET A 239 -1.10 15.49 7.28
CA MET A 239 -2.49 15.92 7.44
C MET A 239 -3.39 15.46 6.30
N LEU A 240 -4.60 15.03 6.66
CA LEU A 240 -5.66 14.72 5.71
C LEU A 240 -6.35 16.01 5.24
N ILE A 241 -6.51 16.16 3.94
CA ILE A 241 -7.21 17.27 3.30
C ILE A 241 -8.52 16.78 2.71
N ALA A 242 -9.61 17.46 3.08
CA ALA A 242 -10.94 17.19 2.57
C ALA A 242 -11.10 17.69 1.11
N PRO A 243 -12.02 17.09 0.33
CA PRO A 243 -12.40 17.61 -0.98
C PRO A 243 -12.86 19.06 -0.89
N ALA A 244 -12.59 19.84 -1.93
CA ALA A 244 -13.00 21.25 -2.05
C ALA A 244 -14.50 21.43 -2.31
#